data_AF-B1FYE5-F1
#
_entry.id   AF-B1FYE5-F1
#
_cell.length_a   1.000
_cell.length_b   1.000
_cell.length_c   1.000
_cell.angle_alpha   90.00
_cell.angle_beta   90.00
_cell.angle_gamma   90.00
#
_symmetry.space_group_name_H-M   'P 1'
#
loop_
_entity.id
_entity.type
_entity.pdbx_description
1 polymer ?
#
loop_
_entity_poly.entity_id
_entity_poly.type
_entity_poly.pdbx_seq_one_letter_code
_entity_poly.pdbx_strand_id
1 'polypeptide(L)'
;MILAVPQFLATADVQHHSLPANCLHWEWTSWMGGLDAIGPAPLSSFDVLDALIEHYVRDGAYPKVREIVIAGHSGGAQVAHRHAILSDAAARCRAAGVNVRYVIANPSSYVYFDAWRPHCTDGSNADARAACTGFNAWKYGTEGLPRYAKGLDVQQLEYRYVVRDVTYLLGTHDNDPAHQALDRSCEAMMQGPHRLARGRAYFAYLCRRHPQLRHQLVEVAGAAHSGDAMFVSQAGVQALFGTTARLIDTGVVHDGRALE
;
A
#
# COMPACT_ATOMS: atom_id res chain seq x y z
N MET A 1 -7.31 8.16 -19.61
CA MET A 1 -6.94 7.59 -18.29
C MET A 1 -7.54 6.21 -18.22
N ILE A 2 -6.80 5.23 -17.71
CA ILE A 2 -7.29 3.86 -17.52
C ILE A 2 -7.26 3.59 -16.02
N LEU A 3 -8.34 3.04 -15.47
CA LEU A 3 -8.41 2.59 -14.10
C LEU A 3 -8.56 1.07 -14.11
N ALA A 4 -7.67 0.38 -13.41
CA ALA A 4 -7.72 -1.06 -13.21
C ALA A 4 -7.77 -1.34 -11.70
N VAL A 5 -8.72 -2.17 -11.27
CA VAL A 5 -8.93 -2.51 -9.87
C VAL A 5 -8.96 -4.04 -9.75
N PRO A 6 -7.80 -4.69 -9.51
CA PRO A 6 -7.78 -6.14 -9.35
C PRO A 6 -8.51 -6.53 -8.04
N GLN A 7 -9.21 -7.66 -8.08
CA GLN A 7 -9.81 -8.26 -6.90
C GLN A 7 -8.92 -9.37 -6.37
N PHE A 8 -8.57 -9.30 -5.08
CA PHE A 8 -7.86 -10.36 -4.38
C PHE A 8 -8.85 -11.09 -3.48
N LEU A 9 -9.25 -12.29 -3.92
CA LEU A 9 -10.28 -13.08 -3.26
C LEU A 9 -9.70 -13.81 -2.05
N ALA A 10 -10.45 -13.85 -0.95
CA ALA A 10 -10.24 -14.82 0.10
C ALA A 10 -10.90 -16.16 -0.28
N THR A 11 -10.46 -17.26 0.33
CA THR A 11 -11.15 -18.57 0.18
C THR A 11 -12.63 -18.49 0.52
N ALA A 12 -13.01 -17.66 1.50
CA ALA A 12 -14.41 -17.43 1.86
C ALA A 12 -15.21 -16.79 0.71
N ASP A 13 -14.61 -15.90 -0.10
CA ASP A 13 -15.27 -15.27 -1.24
C ASP A 13 -15.55 -16.29 -2.35
N VAL A 14 -14.59 -17.17 -2.63
CA VAL A 14 -14.74 -18.26 -3.60
C VAL A 14 -15.89 -19.19 -3.19
N GLN A 15 -15.95 -19.56 -1.91
CA GLN A 15 -17.01 -20.42 -1.37
C GLN A 15 -18.37 -19.73 -1.39
N HIS A 16 -18.44 -18.48 -0.92
CA HIS A 16 -19.69 -17.73 -0.83
C HIS A 16 -20.31 -17.46 -2.19
N HIS A 17 -19.50 -17.10 -3.19
CA HIS A 17 -19.97 -16.78 -4.53
C HIS A 17 -19.94 -17.97 -5.51
N SER A 18 -19.57 -19.18 -5.05
CA SER A 18 -19.43 -20.37 -5.89
C SER A 18 -18.56 -20.11 -7.13
N LEU A 19 -17.43 -19.43 -6.93
CA LEU A 19 -16.56 -19.04 -8.03
C LEU A 19 -15.84 -20.26 -8.64
N PRO A 20 -15.50 -20.21 -9.94
CA PRO A 20 -14.75 -21.27 -10.59
C PRO A 20 -13.42 -21.62 -9.88
N ALA A 21 -13.06 -22.91 -9.90
CA ALA A 21 -11.84 -23.42 -9.26
C ALA A 21 -10.52 -22.87 -9.86
N ASN A 22 -10.59 -22.20 -11.01
CA ASN A 22 -9.44 -21.55 -11.65
C ASN A 22 -9.27 -20.08 -11.21
N CYS A 23 -10.07 -19.57 -10.28
CA CYS A 23 -9.88 -18.24 -9.70
C CYS A 23 -8.74 -18.27 -8.67
N LEU A 24 -7.83 -17.30 -8.74
CA LEU A 24 -6.83 -17.09 -7.69
C LEU A 24 -7.51 -16.66 -6.39
N HIS A 25 -7.15 -17.32 -5.29
CA HIS A 25 -7.63 -16.95 -3.95
C HIS A 25 -6.57 -17.17 -2.87
N TRP A 26 -6.67 -16.39 -1.80
CA TRP A 26 -5.69 -16.32 -0.72
C TRP A 26 -6.32 -16.69 0.61
N GLU A 27 -5.46 -17.04 1.57
CA GLU A 27 -5.92 -17.22 2.95
C GLU A 27 -6.22 -15.84 3.56
N TRP A 28 -7.50 -15.57 3.82
CA TRP A 28 -7.98 -14.32 4.42
C TRP A 28 -7.30 -13.05 3.86
N THR A 29 -6.45 -12.40 4.65
CA THR A 29 -5.74 -11.15 4.29
C THR A 29 -4.28 -11.38 3.84
N SER A 30 -3.89 -12.61 3.56
CA SER A 30 -2.51 -12.94 3.17
C SER A 30 -2.08 -12.29 1.84
N TRP A 31 -3.04 -11.99 0.94
CA TRP A 31 -2.82 -11.19 -0.25
C TRP A 31 -2.25 -9.80 0.08
N MET A 32 -2.55 -9.23 1.26
CA MET A 32 -1.98 -7.96 1.70
C MET A 32 -0.47 -8.02 1.91
N GLY A 33 0.06 -9.22 2.18
CA GLY A 33 1.48 -9.47 2.38
C GLY A 33 2.22 -9.91 1.12
N GLY A 34 1.55 -10.09 -0.03
CA GLY A 34 2.22 -10.72 -1.19
C GLY A 34 2.48 -12.20 -0.99
N LEU A 35 1.72 -12.88 -0.13
CA LEU A 35 1.85 -14.33 0.03
C LEU A 35 1.23 -15.04 -1.19
N ASP A 36 1.57 -16.31 -1.34
CA ASP A 36 1.07 -17.14 -2.43
C ASP A 36 -0.41 -17.46 -2.25
N ALA A 37 -1.13 -17.48 -3.37
CA ALA A 37 -2.49 -17.97 -3.44
C ALA A 37 -2.56 -19.45 -3.06
N ILE A 38 -3.68 -19.87 -2.47
CA ILE A 38 -3.99 -21.27 -2.16
C ILE A 38 -4.23 -22.06 -3.45
N GLY A 39 -4.89 -21.44 -4.42
CA GLY A 39 -5.20 -22.06 -5.71
C GLY A 39 -5.50 -21.01 -6.78
N PRO A 40 -5.50 -21.40 -8.07
CA PRO A 40 -5.11 -22.73 -8.57
C PRO A 40 -3.58 -22.93 -8.63
N ALA A 41 -2.79 -21.89 -8.38
CA ALA A 41 -1.33 -21.94 -8.41
C ALA A 41 -0.76 -21.02 -7.31
N PRO A 42 0.46 -21.29 -6.79
CA PRO A 42 1.08 -20.50 -5.72
C PRO A 42 1.64 -19.18 -6.27
N LEU A 43 0.76 -18.33 -6.80
CA LEU A 43 1.10 -17.00 -7.31
C LEU A 43 0.93 -15.96 -6.20
N SER A 44 1.90 -15.08 -6.07
CA SER A 44 1.82 -13.95 -5.15
C SER A 44 0.77 -12.96 -5.65
N SER A 45 0.10 -12.25 -4.75
CA SER A 45 -0.69 -11.08 -5.15
C SER A 45 0.17 -10.01 -5.85
N PHE A 46 1.48 -9.99 -5.59
CA PHE A 46 2.42 -9.10 -6.28
C PHE A 46 2.78 -9.61 -7.68
N ASP A 47 2.74 -10.92 -7.94
CA ASP A 47 2.87 -11.47 -9.30
C ASP A 47 1.69 -10.99 -10.17
N VAL A 48 0.48 -10.95 -9.60
CA VAL A 48 -0.73 -10.44 -10.29
C VAL A 48 -0.59 -8.95 -10.62
N LEU A 49 -0.11 -8.13 -9.66
CA LEU A 49 0.14 -6.72 -9.93
C LEU A 49 1.20 -6.50 -11.00
N ASP A 50 2.29 -7.27 -10.94
CA ASP A 50 3.35 -7.20 -11.95
C ASP A 50 2.83 -7.56 -13.35
N ALA A 51 2.01 -8.60 -13.47
CA ALA A 51 1.39 -8.98 -14.74
C ALA A 51 0.45 -7.89 -15.28
N LEU A 52 -0.32 -7.24 -14.40
CA LEU A 52 -1.20 -6.14 -14.79
C LEU A 52 -0.41 -4.90 -15.23
N ILE A 53 0.65 -4.53 -14.51
CA ILE A 53 1.56 -3.44 -14.89
C ILE A 53 2.18 -3.76 -16.25
N GLU A 54 2.66 -4.98 -16.43
CA GLU A 54 3.29 -5.41 -17.66
C GLU A 54 2.33 -5.37 -18.85
N HIS A 55 1.06 -5.76 -18.68
CA HIS A 55 0.03 -5.64 -19.72
C HIS A 55 -0.11 -4.23 -20.28
N TYR A 56 0.03 -3.19 -19.44
CA TYR A 56 -0.07 -1.79 -19.88
C TYR A 56 1.23 -1.21 -20.45
N VAL A 57 2.36 -1.89 -20.25
CA VAL A 57 3.68 -1.43 -20.70
C VAL A 57 4.16 -2.20 -21.93
N ARG A 58 3.77 -3.47 -22.05
CA ARG A 58 4.18 -4.37 -23.12
C ARG A 58 3.32 -4.18 -24.38
N ASP A 59 3.88 -4.61 -25.51
CA ASP A 59 3.16 -4.88 -26.76
C ASP A 59 2.51 -3.69 -27.48
N GLY A 60 2.86 -2.45 -27.11
CA GLY A 60 2.48 -1.25 -27.87
C GLY A 60 0.98 -0.98 -27.94
N ALA A 61 0.15 -1.78 -27.25
CA ALA A 61 -1.31 -1.60 -27.18
C ALA A 61 -1.70 -0.29 -26.49
N TYR A 62 -0.82 0.21 -25.60
CA TYR A 62 -1.02 1.45 -24.86
C TYR A 62 0.14 2.44 -25.09
N PRO A 63 0.39 2.90 -26.34
CA PRO A 63 1.62 3.63 -26.70
C PRO A 63 1.68 5.05 -26.09
N LYS A 64 0.56 5.52 -25.50
CA LYS A 64 0.45 6.82 -24.83
C LYS A 64 0.62 6.74 -23.31
N VAL A 65 0.76 5.54 -22.74
CA VAL A 65 1.03 5.39 -21.31
C VAL A 65 2.44 5.89 -21.03
N ARG A 66 2.54 6.90 -20.17
CA ARG A 66 3.81 7.46 -19.68
C ARG A 66 4.00 7.22 -18.19
N GLU A 67 2.94 6.81 -17.51
CA GLU A 67 2.92 6.69 -16.08
C GLU A 67 1.87 5.68 -15.61
N ILE A 68 2.23 4.94 -14.56
CA ILE A 68 1.35 4.06 -13.82
C ILE A 68 1.39 4.49 -12.35
N VAL A 69 0.21 4.71 -11.78
CA VAL A 69 0.03 5.06 -10.36
C VAL A 69 -0.54 3.85 -9.64
N ILE A 70 0.20 3.30 -8.69
CA ILE A 70 -0.25 2.19 -7.84
C ILE A 70 -0.74 2.79 -6.52
N ALA A 71 -2.05 2.86 -6.37
CA ALA A 71 -2.69 3.48 -5.22
C ALA A 71 -3.48 2.45 -4.40
N GLY A 72 -3.49 2.62 -3.09
CA GLY A 72 -4.33 1.80 -2.22
C GLY A 72 -4.67 2.50 -0.91
N HIS A 73 -5.82 2.14 -0.34
CA HIS A 73 -6.29 2.56 0.98
C HIS A 73 -6.35 1.36 1.92
N SER A 74 -6.03 1.54 3.21
CA SER A 74 -6.17 0.50 4.24
C SER A 74 -5.41 -0.80 3.90
N GLY A 75 -6.10 -1.92 3.64
CA GLY A 75 -5.48 -3.16 3.18
C GLY A 75 -4.78 -3.02 1.83
N GLY A 76 -5.39 -2.29 0.89
CA GLY A 76 -4.77 -1.99 -0.41
C GLY A 76 -3.54 -1.09 -0.30
N ALA A 77 -3.50 -0.19 0.69
CA ALA A 77 -2.31 0.62 0.97
C ALA A 77 -1.14 -0.25 1.45
N GLN A 78 -1.42 -1.29 2.24
CA GLN A 78 -0.40 -2.25 2.65
C GLN A 78 0.12 -3.07 1.46
N VAL A 79 -0.74 -3.42 0.50
CA VAL A 79 -0.32 -4.03 -0.78
C VAL A 79 0.59 -3.08 -1.54
N ALA A 80 0.17 -1.84 -1.79
CA ALA A 80 0.96 -0.85 -2.53
C ALA A 80 2.32 -0.61 -1.86
N HIS A 81 2.34 -0.49 -0.52
CA HIS A 81 3.56 -0.33 0.27
C HIS A 81 4.52 -1.50 0.09
N ARG A 82 4.05 -2.73 0.31
CA ARG A 82 4.90 -3.93 0.27
C ARG A 82 5.32 -4.27 -1.17
N HIS A 83 4.47 -4.01 -2.16
CA HIS A 83 4.81 -4.10 -3.58
C HIS A 83 5.93 -3.12 -3.95
N ALA A 84 5.85 -1.86 -3.50
CA ALA A 84 6.89 -0.86 -3.74
C ALA A 84 8.27 -1.28 -3.20
N ILE A 85 8.30 -2.05 -2.10
CA ILE A 85 9.54 -2.58 -1.51
C ILE A 85 10.07 -3.76 -2.32
N LEU A 86 9.21 -4.75 -2.61
CA LEU A 86 9.67 -6.03 -3.16
C LEU A 86 9.79 -6.04 -4.69
N SER A 87 8.88 -5.37 -5.40
CA SER A 87 8.79 -5.47 -6.86
C SER A 87 9.86 -4.64 -7.56
N ASP A 88 10.44 -5.22 -8.61
CA ASP A 88 11.29 -4.54 -9.59
C ASP A 88 10.49 -3.95 -10.77
N ALA A 89 9.14 -4.00 -10.75
CA ALA A 89 8.29 -3.50 -11.82
C ALA A 89 8.64 -2.07 -12.24
N ALA A 90 8.91 -1.14 -11.31
CA ALA A 90 9.28 0.23 -11.69
C ALA A 90 10.61 0.31 -12.46
N ALA A 91 11.55 -0.61 -12.22
CA ALA A 91 12.79 -0.66 -13.01
C ALA A 91 12.49 -1.13 -14.45
N ARG A 92 11.65 -2.16 -14.61
CA ARG A 92 11.19 -2.64 -15.92
C ARG A 92 10.40 -1.56 -16.68
N CYS A 93 9.46 -0.88 -16.01
CA CYS A 93 8.69 0.21 -16.61
C CYS A 93 9.57 1.38 -17.05
N ARG A 94 10.57 1.77 -16.23
CA ARG A 94 11.53 2.82 -16.62
C ARG A 94 12.32 2.45 -17.86
N ALA A 95 12.72 1.18 -18.01
CA ALA A 95 13.39 0.71 -19.22
C ALA A 95 12.49 0.85 -20.47
N ALA A 96 11.17 0.83 -20.30
CA ALA A 96 10.17 1.10 -21.34
C ALA A 96 9.74 2.58 -21.44
N GLY A 97 10.38 3.50 -20.70
CA GLY A 97 10.03 4.93 -20.69
C GLY A 97 8.71 5.26 -19.98
N VAL A 98 8.26 4.39 -19.07
CA VAL A 98 7.05 4.56 -18.24
C VAL A 98 7.44 4.75 -16.78
N ASN A 99 6.97 5.83 -16.17
CA ASN A 99 7.17 6.11 -14.75
C ASN A 99 6.21 5.29 -13.88
N VAL A 100 6.64 4.90 -12.68
CA VAL A 100 5.77 4.26 -11.68
C VAL A 100 5.87 5.03 -10.38
N ARG A 101 4.73 5.44 -9.84
CA ARG A 101 4.61 6.08 -8.52
C ARG A 101 3.62 5.32 -7.64
N TYR A 102 3.76 5.47 -6.33
CA TYR A 102 2.93 4.81 -5.34
C TYR A 102 2.18 5.82 -4.47
N VAL A 103 0.90 5.57 -4.21
CA VAL A 103 0.09 6.35 -3.26
C VAL A 103 -0.42 5.43 -2.16
N ILE A 104 0.08 5.63 -0.94
CA ILE A 104 -0.14 4.75 0.20
C ILE A 104 -1.03 5.48 1.22
N ALA A 105 -2.32 5.16 1.26
CA ALA A 105 -3.29 5.86 2.09
C ALA A 105 -3.72 5.04 3.32
N ASN A 106 -3.47 5.55 4.53
CA ASN A 106 -3.94 4.95 5.79
C ASN A 106 -3.71 3.43 5.96
N PRO A 107 -2.53 2.85 5.66
CA PRO A 107 -2.29 1.44 5.95
C PRO A 107 -2.28 1.20 7.47
N SER A 108 -2.70 0.00 7.86
CA SER A 108 -2.69 -0.41 9.27
C SER A 108 -1.28 -0.70 9.79
N SER A 109 -0.33 -1.07 8.91
CA SER A 109 1.05 -1.36 9.29
C SER A 109 2.01 -1.12 8.13
N TYR A 110 3.27 -0.90 8.48
CA TYR A 110 4.38 -0.64 7.57
C TYR A 110 5.50 -1.66 7.79
N VAL A 111 6.29 -1.90 6.74
CA VAL A 111 7.51 -2.72 6.81
C VAL A 111 8.70 -1.83 7.15
N TYR A 112 9.31 -2.08 8.30
CA TYR A 112 10.59 -1.48 8.71
C TYR A 112 11.77 -2.31 8.17
N PHE A 113 12.89 -1.68 7.85
CA PHE A 113 14.09 -2.31 7.28
C PHE A 113 15.11 -2.77 8.34
N ASP A 114 14.86 -2.47 9.61
CA ASP A 114 15.64 -2.89 10.75
C ASP A 114 14.74 -3.09 11.99
N ALA A 115 15.36 -3.48 13.10
CA ALA A 115 14.67 -3.71 14.37
C ALA A 115 14.33 -2.42 15.15
N TRP A 116 14.68 -1.23 14.66
CA TRP A 116 14.42 0.02 15.36
C TRP A 116 12.97 0.47 15.17
N ARG A 117 12.34 0.99 16.24
CA ARG A 117 10.98 1.54 16.21
C ARG A 117 10.95 2.93 16.88
N PRO A 118 10.37 3.96 16.24
CA PRO A 118 10.35 5.34 16.77
C PRO A 118 9.68 5.51 18.14
N HIS A 119 8.74 4.64 18.50
CA HIS A 119 7.94 4.78 19.72
C HIS A 119 8.54 4.12 20.97
N CYS A 120 9.74 3.54 20.86
CA CYS A 120 10.36 2.76 21.93
C CYS A 120 11.65 3.40 22.49
N THR A 121 11.75 4.74 22.45
CA THR A 121 13.01 5.49 22.64
C THR A 121 13.49 5.70 24.08
N ASP A 122 12.77 5.23 25.09
CA ASP A 122 13.03 5.49 26.52
C ASP A 122 13.62 4.29 27.30
N GLY A 123 14.11 3.25 26.61
CA GLY A 123 14.64 2.04 27.25
C GLY A 123 13.62 0.91 27.41
N SER A 124 12.33 1.17 27.16
CA SER A 124 11.25 0.16 26.98
C SER A 124 11.49 -0.79 25.80
N ASN A 125 12.49 -0.51 24.98
CA ASN A 125 12.78 -1.17 23.71
C ASN A 125 13.11 -2.66 23.87
N ALA A 126 13.91 -3.06 24.86
CA ALA A 126 14.29 -4.47 25.02
C ALA A 126 13.11 -5.33 25.50
N ASP A 127 12.40 -4.86 26.53
CA ASP A 127 11.30 -5.61 27.15
C ASP A 127 10.06 -5.68 26.23
N ALA A 128 9.73 -4.59 25.55
CA ALA A 128 8.63 -4.60 24.57
C ALA A 128 8.93 -5.52 23.37
N ARG A 129 10.18 -5.55 22.89
CA ARG A 129 10.60 -6.50 21.83
C ARG A 129 10.64 -7.93 22.34
N ALA A 130 11.07 -8.17 23.57
CA ALA A 130 11.04 -9.50 24.19
C ALA A 130 9.60 -10.01 24.36
N ALA A 131 8.64 -9.14 24.67
CA ALA A 131 7.23 -9.46 24.79
C ALA A 131 6.53 -9.69 23.44
N CYS A 132 7.07 -9.17 22.34
CA CYS A 132 6.53 -9.34 20.98
C CYS A 132 7.62 -9.87 20.04
N THR A 133 7.93 -11.16 20.15
CA THR A 133 9.02 -11.79 19.39
C THR A 133 8.85 -11.73 17.87
N GLY A 134 7.61 -11.61 17.37
CA GLY A 134 7.28 -11.50 15.95
C GLY A 134 7.37 -10.09 15.37
N PHE A 135 7.73 -9.05 16.13
CA PHE A 135 7.61 -7.64 15.72
C PHE A 135 8.36 -7.27 14.42
N ASN A 136 9.34 -8.10 14.03
CA ASN A 136 10.14 -7.93 12.82
C ASN A 136 9.83 -8.95 11.72
N ALA A 137 8.84 -9.82 11.93
CA ALA A 137 8.31 -10.72 10.91
C ALA A 137 7.72 -9.96 9.73
N TRP A 138 7.70 -10.61 8.57
CA TRP A 138 7.19 -10.06 7.33
C TRP A 138 5.78 -9.48 7.52
N LYS A 139 5.51 -8.37 6.82
CA LYS A 139 4.42 -7.40 7.00
C LYS A 139 4.71 -6.27 7.99
N TYR A 140 5.60 -6.48 8.96
CA TYR A 140 6.00 -5.50 9.99
C TYR A 140 7.50 -5.18 9.95
N GLY A 141 8.30 -6.16 9.56
CA GLY A 141 9.74 -6.05 9.28
C GLY A 141 10.15 -6.97 8.12
N THR A 142 11.41 -7.37 8.10
CA THR A 142 12.03 -8.10 6.98
C THR A 142 12.38 -9.55 7.28
N GLU A 143 11.96 -10.11 8.42
CA GLU A 143 12.16 -11.53 8.73
C GLU A 143 11.10 -12.40 8.05
N GLY A 144 11.51 -13.55 7.49
CA GLY A 144 10.57 -14.44 6.82
C GLY A 144 9.92 -13.84 5.56
N LEU A 145 10.72 -13.14 4.74
CA LEU A 145 10.27 -12.60 3.45
C LEU A 145 9.52 -13.67 2.61
N PRO A 146 8.49 -13.28 1.86
CA PRO A 146 7.68 -14.21 1.09
C PRO A 146 8.49 -14.76 -0.09
N ARG A 147 8.00 -15.86 -0.70
CA ARG A 147 8.58 -16.44 -1.92
C ARG A 147 8.85 -15.39 -3.01
N TYR A 148 7.96 -14.42 -3.15
CA TYR A 148 8.10 -13.32 -4.11
C TYR A 148 9.43 -12.53 -3.97
N ALA A 149 10.01 -12.49 -2.77
CA ALA A 149 11.29 -11.84 -2.51
C ALA A 149 12.48 -12.81 -2.44
N LYS A 150 12.33 -14.05 -2.92
CA LYS A 150 13.40 -15.07 -2.85
C LYS A 150 14.68 -14.55 -3.52
N GLY A 151 15.77 -14.59 -2.77
CA GLY A 151 17.10 -14.17 -3.24
C GLY A 151 17.34 -12.65 -3.20
N LEU A 152 16.40 -11.86 -2.68
CA LEU A 152 16.60 -10.42 -2.47
C LEU A 152 17.23 -10.15 -1.09
N ASP A 153 18.23 -9.28 -1.09
CA ASP A 153 18.85 -8.78 0.14
C ASP A 153 18.11 -7.56 0.69
N VAL A 154 18.02 -7.45 2.03
CA VAL A 154 17.26 -6.38 2.70
C VAL A 154 17.83 -5.00 2.42
N GLN A 155 19.16 -4.85 2.36
CA GLN A 155 19.80 -3.57 2.05
C GLN A 155 19.47 -3.14 0.61
N GLN A 156 19.45 -4.10 -0.33
CA GLN A 156 19.02 -3.84 -1.70
C GLN A 156 17.53 -3.46 -1.77
N LEU A 157 16.65 -4.13 -1.02
CA LEU A 157 15.23 -3.78 -0.93
C LEU A 157 15.05 -2.34 -0.45
N GLU A 158 15.74 -1.97 0.61
CA GLU A 158 15.70 -0.61 1.17
C GLU A 158 16.20 0.42 0.16
N TYR A 159 17.38 0.21 -0.44
CA TYR A 159 17.94 1.14 -1.43
C TYR A 159 17.00 1.34 -2.62
N ARG A 160 16.37 0.26 -3.11
CA ARG A 160 15.38 0.33 -4.20
C ARG A 160 14.12 1.08 -3.79
N TYR A 161 13.70 0.97 -2.53
CA TYR A 161 12.47 1.59 -2.03
C TYR A 161 12.63 3.09 -1.84
N VAL A 162 13.69 3.56 -1.18
CA VAL A 162 13.87 4.98 -0.81
C VAL A 162 14.08 5.93 -1.98
N VAL A 163 14.39 5.38 -3.16
CA VAL A 163 14.51 6.15 -4.41
C VAL A 163 13.22 6.14 -5.25
N ARG A 164 12.18 5.39 -4.85
CA ARG A 164 10.88 5.38 -5.52
C ARG A 164 10.16 6.72 -5.33
N ASP A 165 9.21 6.96 -6.22
CA ASP A 165 8.23 8.03 -6.04
C ASP A 165 7.06 7.48 -5.21
N VAL A 166 6.99 7.90 -3.95
CA VAL A 166 6.02 7.43 -2.97
C VAL A 166 5.41 8.63 -2.24
N THR A 167 4.08 8.70 -2.27
CA THR A 167 3.29 9.65 -1.49
C THR A 167 2.47 8.90 -0.45
N TYR A 168 2.69 9.21 0.83
CA TYR A 168 1.84 8.75 1.92
C TYR A 168 0.71 9.75 2.14
N LEU A 169 -0.52 9.27 2.16
CA LEU A 169 -1.68 10.07 2.54
C LEU A 169 -2.19 9.59 3.91
N LEU A 170 -2.21 10.49 4.90
CA LEU A 170 -2.66 10.18 6.25
C LEU A 170 -3.89 11.03 6.62
N GLY A 171 -5.02 10.39 6.92
CA GLY A 171 -6.19 11.10 7.44
C GLY A 171 -5.95 11.61 8.86
N THR A 172 -6.18 12.89 9.12
CA THR A 172 -5.93 13.48 10.46
C THR A 172 -6.86 12.94 11.54
N HIS A 173 -7.98 12.31 11.16
CA HIS A 173 -8.93 11.64 12.04
C HIS A 173 -8.84 10.11 11.98
N ASP A 174 -7.88 9.52 11.27
CA ASP A 174 -7.61 8.06 11.35
C ASP A 174 -6.76 7.75 12.60
N ASN A 175 -7.31 8.14 13.75
CA ASN A 175 -6.65 8.20 15.05
C ASN A 175 -7.37 7.43 16.16
N ASP A 176 -8.37 6.63 15.80
CA ASP A 176 -9.10 5.77 16.74
C ASP A 176 -8.33 4.45 17.01
N PRO A 177 -7.80 4.22 18.23
CA PRO A 177 -7.11 2.98 18.59
C PRO A 177 -8.07 1.79 18.75
N ALA A 178 -9.38 2.03 18.88
CA ALA A 178 -10.41 1.00 19.01
C ALA A 178 -11.08 0.64 17.67
N HIS A 179 -10.67 1.27 16.57
CA HIS A 179 -11.27 1.05 15.26
C HIS A 179 -11.26 -0.44 14.87
N GLN A 180 -12.41 -0.97 14.43
CA GLN A 180 -12.60 -2.41 14.22
C GLN A 180 -11.59 -3.03 13.23
N ALA A 181 -11.32 -2.33 12.12
CA ALA A 181 -10.36 -2.76 11.10
C ALA A 181 -8.88 -2.42 11.43
N LEU A 182 -8.56 -1.94 12.65
CA LEU A 182 -7.19 -1.65 13.04
C LEU A 182 -6.46 -2.96 13.35
N ASP A 183 -5.25 -3.11 12.82
CA ASP A 183 -4.37 -4.22 13.17
C ASP A 183 -3.85 -3.98 14.60
N ARG A 184 -4.35 -4.76 15.54
CA ARG A 184 -4.02 -4.70 16.97
C ARG A 184 -3.13 -5.86 17.41
N SER A 185 -2.52 -6.59 16.46
CA SER A 185 -1.45 -7.53 16.74
C SER A 185 -0.28 -6.81 17.46
N CYS A 186 0.49 -7.54 18.27
CA CYS A 186 1.57 -6.91 19.02
C CYS A 186 2.58 -6.24 18.08
N GLU A 187 2.83 -6.86 16.93
CA GLU A 187 3.76 -6.43 15.89
C GLU A 187 3.35 -5.07 15.29
N ALA A 188 2.05 -4.89 15.04
CA ALA A 188 1.50 -3.64 14.55
C ALA A 188 1.51 -2.56 15.64
N MET A 189 1.23 -2.93 16.90
CA MET A 189 1.22 -2.00 18.03
C MET A 189 2.61 -1.43 18.34
N MET A 190 3.69 -2.16 18.02
CA MET A 190 5.06 -1.64 18.08
C MET A 190 5.31 -0.44 17.14
N GLN A 191 4.41 -0.19 16.19
CA GLN A 191 4.49 0.92 15.24
C GLN A 191 3.69 2.15 15.69
N GLY A 192 2.88 2.04 16.75
CA GLY A 192 2.05 3.12 17.27
C GLY A 192 0.59 2.74 17.51
N PRO A 193 -0.17 3.59 18.22
CA PRO A 193 -1.52 3.24 18.72
C PRO A 193 -2.63 3.22 17.67
N HIS A 194 -2.46 3.94 16.54
CA HIS A 194 -3.46 4.06 15.48
C HIS A 194 -2.77 4.44 14.15
N ARG A 195 -3.49 4.39 13.02
CA ARG A 195 -2.89 4.50 11.67
C ARG A 195 -2.18 5.82 11.41
N LEU A 196 -2.75 6.94 11.86
CA LEU A 196 -2.09 8.25 11.77
C LEU A 196 -0.73 8.28 12.49
N ALA A 197 -0.64 7.76 13.71
CA ALA A 197 0.61 7.70 14.46
C ALA A 197 1.63 6.79 13.76
N ARG A 198 1.17 5.61 13.29
CA ARG A 198 2.02 4.66 12.56
C ARG A 198 2.61 5.26 11.29
N GLY A 199 1.82 6.00 10.52
CA GLY A 199 2.27 6.67 9.31
C GLY A 199 3.29 7.77 9.57
N ARG A 200 3.03 8.64 10.55
CA ARG A 200 3.99 9.68 10.98
C ARG A 200 5.31 9.07 11.45
N ALA A 201 5.23 8.02 12.27
CA ALA A 201 6.39 7.32 12.81
C ALA A 201 7.22 6.66 11.70
N TYR A 202 6.56 5.98 10.76
CA TYR A 202 7.24 5.34 9.64
C TYR A 202 7.93 6.36 8.72
N PHE A 203 7.28 7.49 8.43
CA PHE A 203 7.90 8.54 7.64
C PHE A 203 9.12 9.16 8.35
N ALA A 204 8.98 9.47 9.64
CA ALA A 204 10.09 9.97 10.46
C ALA A 204 11.26 8.97 10.52
N TYR A 205 10.96 7.67 10.60
CA TYR A 205 11.93 6.59 10.50
C TYR A 205 12.74 6.64 9.19
N LEU A 206 12.04 6.73 8.05
CA LEU A 206 12.70 6.82 6.75
C LEU A 206 13.54 8.09 6.61
N CYS A 207 13.04 9.25 7.04
CA CYS A 207 13.80 10.51 7.01
C CYS A 207 15.07 10.44 7.88
N ARG A 208 14.99 9.78 9.04
CA ARG A 208 16.16 9.59 9.92
C ARG A 208 17.21 8.69 9.27
N ARG A 209 16.78 7.62 8.59
CA ARG A 209 17.70 6.68 7.92
C ARG A 209 18.25 7.22 6.61
N HIS A 210 17.46 8.03 5.90
CA HIS A 210 17.76 8.58 4.59
C HIS A 210 17.45 10.07 4.57
N PRO A 211 18.37 10.95 5.01
CA PRO A 211 18.15 12.40 5.03
C PRO A 211 17.81 13.02 3.66
N GLN A 212 18.17 12.34 2.57
CA GLN A 212 17.90 12.69 1.18
C GLN A 212 16.59 12.08 0.62
N LEU A 213 15.74 11.48 1.47
CA LEU A 213 14.50 10.84 1.06
C LEU A 213 13.62 11.82 0.27
N ARG A 214 13.08 11.36 -0.87
CA ARG A 214 12.19 12.15 -1.74
C ARG A 214 10.71 11.78 -1.61
N HIS A 215 10.38 10.82 -0.74
CA HIS A 215 9.00 10.46 -0.47
C HIS A 215 8.26 11.67 0.13
N GLN A 216 6.96 11.75 -0.11
CA GLN A 216 6.12 12.83 0.37
C GLN A 216 5.14 12.31 1.43
N LEU A 217 4.91 13.10 2.47
CA LEU A 217 3.85 12.87 3.44
C LEU A 217 2.83 14.00 3.33
N VAL A 218 1.56 13.67 3.08
CA VAL A 218 0.47 14.63 3.05
C VAL A 218 -0.61 14.19 4.02
N GLU A 219 -0.96 15.08 4.94
CA GLU A 219 -2.09 14.86 5.84
C GLU A 219 -3.37 15.41 5.23
N VAL A 220 -4.41 14.57 5.17
CA VAL A 220 -5.72 14.94 4.64
C VAL A 220 -6.58 15.38 5.82
N ALA A 221 -6.74 16.70 5.96
CA ALA A 221 -7.48 17.31 7.05
C ALA A 221 -8.93 16.80 7.10
N GLY A 222 -9.36 16.38 8.29
CA GLY A 222 -10.71 15.89 8.57
C GLY A 222 -11.00 14.45 8.13
N ALA A 223 -10.16 13.86 7.28
CA ALA A 223 -10.36 12.49 6.82
C ALA A 223 -10.03 11.47 7.92
N ALA A 224 -10.92 10.48 8.09
CA ALA A 224 -10.72 9.31 8.93
C ALA A 224 -10.34 8.09 8.07
N HIS A 225 -10.74 6.89 8.48
CA HIS A 225 -10.46 5.65 7.74
C HIS A 225 -11.41 5.42 6.54
N SER A 226 -11.53 6.42 5.65
CA SER A 226 -12.44 6.39 4.49
C SER A 226 -11.67 6.56 3.18
N GLY A 227 -11.79 5.59 2.27
CA GLY A 227 -11.15 5.64 0.96
C GLY A 227 -11.60 6.85 0.13
N ASP A 228 -12.89 7.19 0.19
CA ASP A 228 -13.46 8.33 -0.52
C ASP A 228 -12.91 9.65 0.02
N ALA A 229 -12.88 9.80 1.35
CA ALA A 229 -12.31 10.99 1.99
C ALA A 229 -10.82 11.15 1.67
N MET A 230 -10.10 10.05 1.43
CA MET A 230 -8.70 10.10 1.02
C MET A 230 -8.55 10.45 -0.45
N PHE A 231 -9.14 9.68 -1.37
CA PHE A 231 -8.89 9.78 -2.81
C PHE A 231 -9.73 10.82 -3.56
N VAL A 232 -10.85 11.25 -2.98
CA VAL A 232 -11.70 12.33 -3.49
C VAL A 232 -11.46 13.63 -2.70
N SER A 233 -10.41 13.70 -1.89
CA SER A 233 -9.90 14.99 -1.38
C SER A 233 -9.03 15.67 -2.43
N GLN A 234 -8.86 16.99 -2.33
CA GLN A 234 -7.94 17.73 -3.19
C GLN A 234 -6.50 17.17 -3.12
N ALA A 235 -6.04 16.76 -1.93
CA ALA A 235 -4.74 16.13 -1.75
C ALA A 235 -4.65 14.76 -2.42
N GLY A 236 -5.70 13.92 -2.29
CA GLY A 236 -5.78 12.62 -2.94
C GLY A 236 -5.79 12.71 -4.46
N VAL A 237 -6.60 13.60 -5.01
CA VAL A 237 -6.65 13.88 -6.46
C VAL A 237 -5.29 14.36 -6.97
N GLN A 238 -4.60 15.21 -6.23
CA GLN A 238 -3.25 15.64 -6.60
C GLN A 238 -2.22 14.51 -6.54
N ALA A 239 -2.31 13.62 -5.54
CA ALA A 239 -1.43 12.46 -5.44
C ALA A 239 -1.67 11.45 -6.58
N LEU A 240 -2.93 11.27 -7.00
CA LEU A 240 -3.30 10.36 -8.07
C LEU A 240 -3.00 10.92 -9.46
N PHE A 241 -3.31 12.19 -9.70
CA PHE A 241 -3.36 12.77 -11.05
C PHE A 241 -2.34 13.89 -11.29
N GLY A 242 -1.53 14.24 -10.29
CA GLY A 242 -0.51 15.27 -10.37
C GLY A 242 -0.91 16.58 -9.67
N THR A 243 0.08 17.40 -9.32
CA THR A 243 -0.07 18.58 -8.44
C THR A 243 -1.00 19.67 -8.99
N THR A 244 -1.21 19.71 -10.30
CA THR A 244 -2.10 20.65 -10.98
C THR A 244 -3.55 20.18 -11.04
N ALA A 245 -3.83 18.92 -10.69
CA ALA A 245 -5.18 18.39 -10.69
C ALA A 245 -6.06 19.10 -9.63
N ARG A 246 -7.32 19.35 -9.99
CA ARG A 246 -8.31 20.03 -9.16
C ARG A 246 -9.61 19.25 -9.19
N LEU A 247 -10.27 19.15 -8.05
CA LEU A 247 -11.68 18.75 -8.03
C LEU A 247 -12.52 19.88 -8.64
N ILE A 248 -13.40 19.52 -9.56
CA ILE A 248 -14.41 20.42 -10.09
C ILE A 248 -15.73 19.91 -9.54
N ASP A 249 -16.39 20.73 -8.72
CA ASP A 249 -17.75 20.44 -8.28
C ASP A 249 -18.70 20.73 -9.44
N THR A 250 -19.11 19.68 -10.15
CA THR A 250 -20.16 19.79 -11.16
C THR A 250 -21.49 19.61 -10.44
N GLY A 251 -22.12 20.72 -10.07
CA GLY A 251 -23.52 20.70 -9.63
C GLY A 251 -24.35 20.11 -10.75
N VAL A 252 -24.74 18.83 -10.63
CA VAL A 252 -25.75 18.24 -11.51
C VAL A 252 -27.06 18.91 -11.12
N VAL A 253 -27.42 19.96 -11.85
CA VAL A 253 -28.78 20.48 -11.82
C VAL A 253 -29.65 19.40 -12.45
N HIS A 254 -30.31 18.59 -11.62
CA HIS A 254 -31.47 17.85 -12.08
C HIS A 254 -32.54 18.87 -12.43
N ASP A 255 -32.58 19.31 -13.69
CA ASP A 255 -33.77 19.93 -14.24
C ASP A 255 -34.85 18.86 -14.23
N GLY A 256 -35.65 18.88 -13.16
CA GLY A 256 -36.77 17.97 -12.91
C GLY A 256 -37.86 18.13 -13.95
N ARG A 257 -37.62 17.67 -15.17
CA ARG A 257 -38.67 17.28 -16.09
C ARG A 257 -38.87 15.79 -15.94
N ALA A 258 -39.87 15.44 -15.14
CA ALA A 258 -40.61 14.21 -15.37
C ALA A 258 -40.97 14.17 -16.87
N LEU A 259 -40.48 13.14 -17.56
CA LEU A 259 -41.10 12.69 -18.79
C LEU A 259 -42.12 11.64 -18.37
N GLU A 260 -43.33 11.82 -18.91
CA GLU A 260 -44.58 11.10 -18.68
C GLU A 260 -44.46 9.57 -18.66
#